data_AF-A0A927RVV0-F1
#
_entry.id   AF-A0A927RVV0-F1
#
_cell.length_a   1.000
_cell.length_b   1.000
_cell.length_c   1.000
_cell.angle_alpha   90.00
_cell.angle_beta   90.00
_cell.angle_gamma   90.00
#
_symmetry.space_group_name_H-M   'P 1'
#
loop_
_entity.id
_entity.type
_entity.pdbx_description
1 polymer ?
#
loop_
_entity_poly.entity_id
_entity_poly.type
_entity_poly.pdbx_seq_one_letter_code
_entity_poly.pdbx_strand_id
1 'polypeptide(L)'
;MQSFVRRCLIVLMIAMLAFANISPALAETISVKVNCNTKVYKSPSKSSVSLPLKKGLKMKMVAVSGSWAKVKYNGLTGYCKLSCLNTTTRYPGYTSRKTYIYKSASTGSAKKSLPVNTKVYVIGKSGDFFRVQNASGSVTGYVKVGHISKKKVSSGSSNTKPASYYKSKVVKLNWYGSGSKVLDKGEYGYIYDIKSGQTIRIKRMGGSNHADVEPASASDTAKLKSACGGEFSWDSRPVILIAGGKYVACAINTMPHGSQTIESNNYDGQFCLHMVGSKTHGSDCVNEVHQAAIDDAYNWAH
;
A
#
# COMPACT_ATOMS: atom_id res chain seq x y z
N MET A 1 -22.66 7.78 -42.10
CA MET A 1 -22.49 6.78 -41.00
C MET A 1 -22.26 7.39 -39.60
N GLN A 2 -21.95 8.71 -39.47
CA GLN A 2 -21.84 9.41 -38.17
C GLN A 2 -23.19 9.85 -37.55
N SER A 3 -24.31 9.82 -38.29
CA SER A 3 -25.60 10.33 -37.83
C SER A 3 -26.45 9.32 -37.04
N PHE A 4 -26.24 8.02 -37.23
CA PHE A 4 -27.04 6.97 -36.55
C PHE A 4 -26.64 6.78 -35.08
N VAL A 5 -25.41 7.13 -34.72
CA VAL A 5 -24.91 7.05 -33.33
C VAL A 5 -25.36 8.26 -32.50
N ARG A 6 -25.67 9.39 -33.14
CA ARG A 6 -26.12 10.63 -32.46
C ARG A 6 -27.57 10.57 -31.95
N ARG A 7 -28.43 9.72 -32.52
CA ARG A 7 -29.87 9.66 -32.15
C ARG A 7 -30.22 8.67 -31.04
N CYS A 8 -29.30 7.80 -30.61
CA CYS A 8 -29.58 6.83 -29.53
C CYS A 8 -29.05 7.22 -28.14
N LEU A 9 -28.43 8.41 -27.99
CA LEU A 9 -27.79 8.83 -26.73
C LEU A 9 -28.56 9.90 -25.95
N ILE A 10 -29.76 10.28 -26.41
CA ILE A 10 -30.55 11.39 -25.82
C ILE A 10 -31.38 10.95 -24.58
N VAL A 11 -31.43 9.66 -24.20
CA VAL A 11 -32.26 9.19 -23.05
C VAL A 11 -31.44 8.76 -21.81
N LEU A 12 -30.21 9.21 -21.65
CA LEU A 12 -29.42 8.93 -20.43
C LEU A 12 -29.02 10.22 -19.70
N MET A 13 -30.03 10.94 -19.21
CA MET A 13 -29.86 11.93 -18.14
C MET A 13 -29.81 11.25 -16.76
N ILE A 14 -28.70 11.50 -16.07
CA ILE A 14 -28.44 11.61 -14.62
C ILE A 14 -29.05 10.55 -13.68
N ALA A 15 -28.16 9.84 -12.96
CA ALA A 15 -28.35 9.48 -11.56
C ALA A 15 -26.97 9.39 -10.88
N MET A 16 -26.50 10.51 -10.31
CA MET A 16 -25.57 10.48 -9.18
C MET A 16 -26.38 10.06 -7.96
N LEU A 17 -26.13 8.87 -7.41
CA LEU A 17 -26.51 8.51 -6.04
C LEU A 17 -25.46 7.55 -5.47
N ALA A 18 -24.78 8.06 -4.44
CA ALA A 18 -23.93 7.42 -3.43
C ALA A 18 -22.90 6.36 -3.86
N PHE A 19 -21.73 6.83 -4.30
CA PHE A 19 -20.49 6.35 -3.68
C PHE A 19 -19.86 7.57 -3.01
N ALA A 20 -19.52 7.41 -1.72
CA ALA A 20 -18.91 8.43 -0.88
C ALA A 20 -17.83 9.22 -1.62
N ASN A 21 -17.74 10.52 -1.30
CA ASN A 21 -16.77 11.49 -1.80
C ASN A 21 -15.36 10.87 -1.89
N ILE A 22 -14.97 10.49 -3.11
CA ILE A 22 -13.56 10.34 -3.47
C ILE A 22 -13.27 11.58 -4.30
N SER A 23 -12.44 12.47 -3.75
CA SER A 23 -11.88 13.62 -4.46
C SER A 23 -11.40 13.20 -5.85
N PRO A 24 -11.54 14.05 -6.89
CA PRO A 24 -11.14 13.70 -8.25
C PRO A 24 -9.61 13.77 -8.38
N ALA A 25 -8.90 12.87 -7.69
CA ALA A 25 -7.56 12.50 -8.09
C ALA A 25 -7.72 11.63 -9.35
N LEU A 26 -7.59 12.26 -10.52
CA LEU A 26 -7.37 11.66 -11.84
C LEU A 26 -7.62 10.14 -11.88
N ALA A 27 -8.87 9.72 -12.03
CA ALA A 27 -9.17 8.30 -12.28
C ALA A 27 -8.59 7.95 -13.66
N GLU A 28 -7.37 7.41 -13.68
CA GLU A 28 -6.70 6.93 -14.89
C GLU A 28 -7.63 5.94 -15.61
N THR A 29 -8.22 6.36 -16.74
CA THR A 29 -9.18 5.55 -17.49
C THR A 29 -8.46 4.58 -18.42
N ILE A 30 -8.81 3.28 -18.36
CA ILE A 30 -8.22 2.25 -19.24
C ILE A 30 -8.99 2.20 -20.57
N SER A 31 -8.30 2.36 -21.70
CA SER A 31 -8.92 2.16 -23.01
C SER A 31 -9.27 0.68 -23.24
N VAL A 32 -10.55 0.43 -23.54
CA VAL A 32 -11.11 -0.91 -23.80
C VAL A 32 -11.81 -0.93 -25.15
N LYS A 33 -11.80 -2.10 -25.80
CA LYS A 33 -12.50 -2.40 -27.04
C LYS A 33 -13.50 -3.51 -26.77
N VAL A 34 -14.75 -3.30 -27.17
CA VAL A 34 -15.79 -4.32 -27.10
C VAL A 34 -15.38 -5.51 -27.98
N ASN A 35 -15.32 -6.72 -27.42
CA ASN A 35 -14.76 -7.90 -28.10
C ASN A 35 -15.83 -8.82 -28.72
N CYS A 36 -17.10 -8.65 -28.33
CA CYS A 36 -18.27 -9.33 -28.86
C CYS A 36 -19.48 -8.40 -28.86
N ASN A 37 -20.50 -8.71 -29.66
CA ASN A 37 -21.76 -7.96 -29.60
C ASN A 37 -22.37 -8.15 -28.20
N THR A 38 -22.63 -7.04 -27.51
CA THR A 38 -23.09 -7.03 -26.11
C THR A 38 -24.02 -5.85 -25.86
N LYS A 39 -24.33 -5.57 -24.60
CA LYS A 39 -25.13 -4.41 -24.18
C LYS A 39 -24.41 -3.58 -23.12
N VAL A 40 -24.71 -2.29 -23.08
CA VAL A 40 -24.42 -1.40 -21.95
C VAL A 40 -25.72 -1.17 -21.19
N TYR A 41 -25.62 -1.19 -19.87
CA TYR A 41 -26.73 -1.22 -18.93
C TYR A 41 -26.69 0.02 -18.03
N LYS A 42 -27.86 0.49 -17.58
CA LYS A 42 -28.00 1.63 -16.66
C LYS A 42 -27.40 1.31 -15.28
N SER A 43 -27.53 0.07 -14.82
CA SER A 43 -26.94 -0.43 -13.58
C SER A 43 -26.23 -1.77 -13.84
N PRO A 44 -25.41 -2.30 -12.90
CA PRO A 44 -24.74 -3.60 -13.08
C PRO A 44 -25.71 -4.79 -12.94
N SER A 45 -26.82 -4.76 -13.69
CA SER A 45 -27.85 -5.78 -13.75
C SER A 45 -28.35 -5.96 -15.19
N LYS A 46 -28.57 -7.23 -15.58
CA LYS A 46 -29.11 -7.59 -16.89
C LYS A 46 -30.58 -7.18 -17.09
N SER A 47 -31.31 -6.92 -16.00
CA SER A 47 -32.70 -6.46 -16.03
C SER A 47 -32.83 -4.94 -16.18
N SER A 48 -31.72 -4.19 -16.06
CA SER A 48 -31.78 -2.74 -16.20
C SER A 48 -31.88 -2.31 -17.67
N VAL A 49 -32.36 -1.08 -17.87
CA VAL A 49 -32.42 -0.42 -19.18
C VAL A 49 -31.07 -0.55 -19.87
N SER A 50 -31.06 -0.98 -21.14
CA SER A 50 -29.84 -1.28 -21.85
C SER A 50 -29.88 -0.88 -23.31
N LEU A 51 -28.70 -0.61 -23.86
CA LEU A 51 -28.48 -0.28 -25.27
C LEU A 51 -27.46 -1.26 -25.88
N PRO A 52 -27.59 -1.60 -27.17
CA PRO A 52 -26.63 -2.47 -27.84
C PRO A 52 -25.26 -1.81 -27.96
N LEU A 53 -24.22 -2.60 -27.71
CA LEU A 53 -22.82 -2.26 -28.00
C LEU A 53 -22.30 -3.20 -29.08
N LYS A 54 -21.80 -2.62 -30.18
CA LYS A 54 -21.20 -3.39 -31.28
C LYS A 54 -19.78 -3.81 -30.93
N LYS A 55 -19.41 -5.02 -31.36
CA LYS A 55 -18.01 -5.48 -31.37
C LYS A 55 -17.14 -4.43 -32.06
N GLY A 56 -16.01 -4.13 -31.45
CA GLY A 56 -15.00 -3.22 -31.96
C GLY A 56 -15.07 -1.79 -31.44
N LEU A 57 -16.18 -1.39 -30.79
CA LEU A 57 -16.31 -0.06 -30.20
C LEU A 57 -15.25 0.16 -29.11
N LYS A 58 -14.52 1.27 -29.20
CA LYS A 58 -13.52 1.68 -28.19
C LYS A 58 -14.15 2.63 -27.18
N MET A 59 -13.89 2.43 -25.90
CA MET A 59 -14.40 3.25 -24.80
C MET A 59 -13.41 3.26 -23.63
N LYS A 60 -13.72 4.04 -22.59
CA LYS A 60 -12.89 4.14 -21.37
C LYS A 60 -13.51 3.34 -20.24
N MET A 61 -12.81 2.37 -19.68
CA MET A 61 -13.25 1.69 -18.46
C MET A 61 -12.80 2.51 -17.25
N VAL A 62 -13.74 2.81 -16.36
CA VAL A 62 -13.52 3.68 -15.19
C VAL A 62 -13.48 2.91 -13.87
N ALA A 63 -14.15 1.76 -13.77
CA ALA A 63 -14.11 0.89 -12.60
C ALA A 63 -14.54 -0.54 -12.96
N VAL A 64 -14.17 -1.51 -12.13
CA VAL A 64 -14.66 -2.90 -12.22
C VAL A 64 -15.20 -3.32 -10.85
N SER A 65 -16.35 -3.98 -10.85
CA SER A 65 -16.91 -4.63 -9.67
C SER A 65 -17.49 -5.99 -10.06
N GLY A 66 -16.92 -7.06 -9.51
CA GLY A 66 -17.29 -8.43 -9.88
C GLY A 66 -17.18 -8.67 -11.40
N SER A 67 -18.26 -9.15 -12.02
CA SER A 67 -18.32 -9.40 -13.47
C SER A 67 -18.68 -8.17 -14.31
N TRP A 68 -18.76 -6.98 -13.71
CA TRP A 68 -19.21 -5.75 -14.37
C TRP A 68 -18.10 -4.72 -14.46
N ALA A 69 -18.04 -4.05 -15.60
CA ALA A 69 -17.20 -2.90 -15.84
C ALA A 69 -18.08 -1.65 -15.95
N LYS A 70 -17.75 -0.60 -15.19
CA LYS A 70 -18.26 0.74 -15.44
C LYS A 70 -17.42 1.34 -16.57
N VAL A 71 -18.08 1.75 -17.64
CA VAL A 71 -17.46 2.29 -18.86
C VAL A 71 -17.99 3.70 -19.14
N LYS A 72 -17.17 4.50 -19.81
CA LYS A 72 -17.43 5.87 -20.21
C LYS A 72 -17.16 6.05 -21.69
N TYR A 73 -18.11 6.64 -22.41
CA TYR A 73 -17.99 6.97 -23.83
C TYR A 73 -18.63 8.33 -24.07
N ASN A 74 -17.88 9.29 -24.62
CA ASN A 74 -18.34 10.67 -24.88
C ASN A 74 -19.04 11.33 -23.67
N GLY A 75 -18.45 11.22 -22.47
CA GLY A 75 -19.01 11.81 -21.25
C GLY A 75 -20.03 10.94 -20.52
N LEU A 76 -20.72 10.04 -21.22
CA LEU A 76 -21.76 9.17 -20.67
C LEU A 76 -21.18 7.92 -20.04
N THR A 77 -21.76 7.48 -18.92
CA THR A 77 -21.34 6.25 -18.22
C THR A 77 -22.41 5.17 -18.24
N GLY A 78 -21.99 3.92 -18.30
CA GLY A 78 -22.86 2.76 -18.15
C GLY A 78 -22.09 1.53 -17.70
N TYR A 79 -22.77 0.39 -17.58
CA TYR A 79 -22.20 -0.85 -17.08
C TYR A 79 -22.28 -1.93 -18.16
N CYS A 80 -21.20 -2.67 -18.38
CA CYS A 80 -21.23 -3.82 -19.29
C CYS A 80 -20.47 -4.99 -18.70
N LYS A 81 -20.67 -6.18 -19.26
CA LYS A 81 -19.97 -7.38 -18.78
C LYS A 81 -18.49 -7.26 -19.10
N LEU A 82 -17.66 -7.42 -18.07
CA LEU A 82 -16.21 -7.36 -18.20
C LEU A 82 -15.68 -8.38 -19.21
N SER A 83 -16.33 -9.55 -19.32
CA SER A 83 -15.99 -10.59 -20.31
C SER A 83 -16.16 -10.14 -21.76
N CYS A 84 -17.01 -9.13 -22.02
CA CYS A 84 -17.25 -8.58 -23.35
C CYS A 84 -16.28 -7.44 -23.72
N LEU A 85 -15.30 -7.15 -22.86
CA LEU A 85 -14.32 -6.08 -23.06
C LEU A 85 -12.91 -6.66 -23.15
N ASN A 86 -12.19 -6.29 -24.20
CA ASN A 86 -10.74 -6.42 -24.26
C ASN A 86 -10.11 -5.08 -23.90
N THR A 87 -9.04 -5.09 -23.09
CA THR A 87 -8.22 -3.89 -22.96
C THR A 87 -7.48 -3.66 -24.28
N THR A 88 -7.59 -2.45 -24.82
CA THR A 88 -6.75 -2.03 -25.96
C THR A 88 -5.40 -1.53 -25.47
N THR A 89 -5.36 -1.02 -24.23
CA THR A 89 -4.13 -0.64 -23.56
C THR A 89 -3.93 -1.55 -22.35
N ARG A 90 -2.89 -2.38 -22.41
CA ARG A 90 -2.42 -3.17 -21.27
C ARG A 90 -1.31 -2.37 -20.60
N TYR A 91 -1.46 -2.06 -19.32
CA TYR A 91 -0.41 -1.34 -18.59
C TYR A 91 0.60 -2.35 -18.05
N PRO A 92 1.87 -2.33 -18.51
CA PRO A 92 2.87 -3.21 -17.95
C PRO A 92 3.15 -2.84 -16.50
N GLY A 93 3.27 -3.85 -15.66
CA GLY A 93 3.68 -3.74 -14.26
C GLY A 93 4.53 -4.94 -13.86
N TYR A 94 5.16 -4.82 -12.71
CA TYR A 94 6.04 -5.84 -12.16
C TYR A 94 5.66 -6.08 -10.71
N THR A 95 5.61 -7.35 -10.30
CA THR A 95 5.41 -7.68 -8.89
C THR A 95 6.54 -7.09 -8.05
N SER A 96 6.21 -6.25 -7.08
CA SER A 96 7.19 -5.53 -6.24
C SER A 96 7.76 -6.40 -5.11
N ARG A 97 7.19 -7.58 -4.90
CA ARG A 97 7.60 -8.61 -3.95
C ARG A 97 7.03 -9.96 -4.38
N LYS A 98 7.48 -11.04 -3.73
CA LYS A 98 6.81 -12.35 -3.84
C LYS A 98 5.34 -12.19 -3.44
N THR A 99 4.44 -12.62 -4.30
CA THR A 99 2.99 -12.48 -4.09
C THR A 99 2.22 -13.63 -4.72
N TYR A 100 0.90 -13.49 -4.86
CA TYR A 100 0.03 -14.47 -5.47
C TYR A 100 -0.84 -13.83 -6.54
N ILE A 101 -1.15 -14.60 -7.58
CA ILE A 101 -2.27 -14.36 -8.48
C ILE A 101 -3.47 -15.18 -8.00
N TYR A 102 -4.56 -14.50 -7.72
CA TYR A 102 -5.80 -15.02 -7.17
C TYR A 102 -6.84 -15.26 -8.28
N LYS A 103 -7.68 -16.28 -8.14
CA LYS A 103 -8.77 -16.61 -9.09
C LYS A 103 -9.85 -15.54 -9.10
N SER A 104 -10.13 -14.93 -7.94
CA SER A 104 -11.04 -13.78 -7.81
C SER A 104 -10.38 -12.66 -6.99
N ALA A 105 -11.01 -11.49 -6.91
CA ALA A 105 -10.53 -10.35 -6.11
C ALA A 105 -10.74 -10.58 -4.60
N SER A 106 -10.20 -11.69 -4.08
CA SER A 106 -10.29 -12.11 -2.69
C SER A 106 -9.07 -12.97 -2.32
N THR A 107 -8.50 -12.71 -1.13
CA THR A 107 -7.36 -13.44 -0.58
C THR A 107 -7.68 -14.90 -0.22
N GLY A 108 -8.96 -15.22 -0.03
CA GLY A 108 -9.46 -16.57 0.24
C GLY A 108 -9.67 -17.43 -1.02
N SER A 109 -9.56 -16.84 -2.22
CA SER A 109 -9.73 -17.60 -3.45
C SER A 109 -8.51 -18.47 -3.80
N ALA A 110 -8.72 -19.47 -4.66
CA ALA A 110 -7.64 -20.28 -5.23
C ALA A 110 -6.54 -19.36 -5.82
N LYS A 111 -5.28 -19.68 -5.54
CA LYS A 111 -4.16 -18.77 -5.81
C LYS A 111 -2.90 -19.53 -6.22
N LYS A 112 -2.05 -18.87 -7.01
CA LYS A 112 -0.73 -19.36 -7.43
C LYS A 112 0.34 -18.34 -7.09
N SER A 113 1.51 -18.79 -6.62
CA SER A 113 2.63 -17.91 -6.29
C SER A 113 3.17 -17.21 -7.54
N LEU A 114 3.47 -15.92 -7.42
CA LEU A 114 4.20 -15.11 -8.39
C LEU A 114 5.50 -14.61 -7.75
N PRO A 115 6.67 -14.91 -8.36
CA PRO A 115 7.95 -14.34 -7.93
C PRO A 115 7.96 -12.82 -7.99
N VAL A 116 8.92 -12.18 -7.32
CA VAL A 116 9.24 -10.75 -7.52
C VAL A 116 9.63 -10.48 -8.98
N ASN A 117 9.40 -9.26 -9.48
CA ASN A 117 9.65 -8.84 -10.85
C ASN A 117 8.95 -9.62 -11.96
N THR A 118 7.94 -10.41 -11.59
CA THR A 118 7.07 -11.04 -12.57
C THR A 118 6.36 -9.94 -13.34
N LYS A 119 6.65 -9.84 -14.64
CA LYS A 119 5.99 -8.88 -15.52
C LYS A 119 4.55 -9.32 -15.72
N VAL A 120 3.63 -8.43 -15.39
CA VAL A 120 2.19 -8.61 -15.59
C VAL A 120 1.62 -7.42 -16.35
N TYR A 121 0.44 -7.61 -16.91
CA TYR A 121 -0.27 -6.58 -17.65
C TYR A 121 -1.55 -6.26 -16.89
N VAL A 122 -1.61 -5.08 -16.26
CA VAL A 122 -2.79 -4.61 -15.55
C VAL A 122 -3.86 -4.26 -16.57
N ILE A 123 -5.05 -4.83 -16.37
CA ILE A 123 -6.20 -4.70 -17.25
C ILE A 123 -7.46 -4.23 -16.53
N GLY A 124 -7.39 -3.98 -15.22
CA GLY A 124 -8.50 -3.45 -14.41
C GLY A 124 -8.18 -3.42 -12.92
N LYS A 125 -9.06 -2.81 -12.12
CA LYS A 125 -8.98 -2.75 -10.65
C LYS A 125 -10.33 -3.12 -10.04
N SER A 126 -10.34 -4.00 -9.05
CA SER A 126 -11.52 -4.43 -8.29
C SER A 126 -11.15 -4.42 -6.82
N GLY A 127 -11.63 -3.42 -6.07
CA GLY A 127 -11.20 -3.18 -4.69
C GLY A 127 -9.68 -2.98 -4.61
N ASP A 128 -9.04 -3.75 -3.72
CA ASP A 128 -7.59 -3.75 -3.50
C ASP A 128 -6.80 -4.64 -4.46
N PHE A 129 -7.43 -5.12 -5.53
CA PHE A 129 -6.80 -6.00 -6.51
C PHE A 129 -6.76 -5.35 -7.88
N PHE A 130 -5.62 -5.45 -8.56
CA PHE A 130 -5.55 -5.34 -10.00
C PHE A 130 -5.96 -6.67 -10.63
N ARG A 131 -6.82 -6.62 -11.64
CA ARG A 131 -6.96 -7.71 -12.59
C ARG A 131 -5.79 -7.65 -13.56
N VAL A 132 -5.06 -8.75 -13.68
CA VAL A 132 -3.83 -8.83 -14.46
C VAL A 132 -3.86 -9.98 -15.46
N GLN A 133 -3.01 -9.87 -16.49
CA GLN A 133 -2.74 -10.93 -17.47
C GLN A 133 -1.24 -11.16 -17.66
N ASN A 134 -0.87 -12.33 -18.15
CA ASN A 134 0.47 -12.57 -18.70
C ASN A 134 0.61 -11.95 -20.11
N ALA A 135 1.82 -12.01 -20.69
CA ALA A 135 2.11 -11.40 -22.00
C ALA A 135 1.22 -11.95 -23.12
N SER A 136 0.99 -13.27 -23.16
CA SER A 136 0.13 -13.91 -24.15
C SER A 136 -1.36 -13.65 -23.92
N GLY A 137 -1.77 -13.22 -22.72
CA GLY A 137 -3.17 -13.05 -22.34
C GLY A 137 -3.91 -14.36 -21.99
N SER A 138 -3.24 -15.51 -22.03
CA SER A 138 -3.82 -16.82 -21.74
C SER A 138 -4.08 -17.05 -20.25
N VAL A 139 -3.34 -16.38 -19.38
CA VAL A 139 -3.50 -16.45 -17.93
C VAL A 139 -4.08 -15.14 -17.44
N THR A 140 -5.18 -15.21 -16.71
CA THR A 140 -5.82 -14.04 -16.08
C THR A 140 -6.05 -14.30 -14.60
N GLY A 141 -6.00 -13.25 -13.79
CA GLY A 141 -6.30 -13.34 -12.36
C GLY A 141 -6.19 -11.99 -11.68
N TYR A 142 -6.08 -12.01 -10.35
CA TYR A 142 -6.08 -10.81 -9.52
C TYR A 142 -4.80 -10.75 -8.67
N VAL A 143 -4.16 -9.60 -8.57
CA VAL A 143 -2.97 -9.37 -7.70
C VAL A 143 -3.22 -8.12 -6.88
N LYS A 144 -2.82 -8.08 -5.60
CA LYS A 144 -3.03 -6.89 -4.77
C LYS A 144 -2.36 -5.65 -5.37
N VAL A 145 -3.06 -4.52 -5.30
CA VAL A 145 -2.62 -3.22 -5.86
C VAL A 145 -1.25 -2.83 -5.34
N GLY A 146 -1.03 -2.92 -4.02
CA GLY A 146 0.26 -2.59 -3.39
C GLY A 146 1.42 -3.54 -3.74
N HIS A 147 1.16 -4.63 -4.48
CA HIS A 147 2.18 -5.59 -4.89
C HIS A 147 2.60 -5.42 -6.35
N ILE A 148 2.05 -4.44 -7.08
CA ILE A 148 2.43 -4.15 -8.47
C ILE A 148 3.10 -2.77 -8.54
N SER A 149 4.19 -2.70 -9.30
CA SER A 149 4.99 -1.49 -9.53
C SER A 149 5.18 -1.24 -11.02
N LYS A 150 5.40 0.02 -11.43
CA LYS A 150 5.55 0.41 -12.85
C LYS A 150 6.88 -0.06 -13.47
N LYS A 151 7.90 -0.34 -12.66
CA LYS A 151 9.24 -0.80 -13.08
C LYS A 151 9.63 -2.04 -12.29
N LYS A 152 10.57 -2.85 -12.78
CA LYS A 152 11.17 -3.93 -11.96
C LYS A 152 11.70 -3.31 -10.67
N VAL A 153 11.42 -3.95 -9.54
CA VAL A 153 12.19 -3.71 -8.32
C VAL A 153 13.52 -4.42 -8.50
N SER A 154 14.67 -3.83 -8.18
CA SER A 154 15.94 -4.49 -8.45
C SER A 154 16.03 -5.81 -7.67
N SER A 155 16.07 -6.94 -8.39
CA SER A 155 16.27 -8.28 -7.80
C SER A 155 17.71 -8.36 -7.30
N GLY A 156 17.90 -8.11 -6.01
CA GLY A 156 19.21 -7.97 -5.38
C GLY A 156 19.44 -6.62 -4.71
N SER A 157 18.43 -6.03 -4.08
CA SER A 157 18.64 -5.01 -3.06
C SER A 157 17.34 -4.81 -2.31
N SER A 158 17.32 -5.16 -1.03
CA SER A 158 16.68 -4.26 -0.07
C SER A 158 17.05 -2.83 -0.47
N ASN A 159 16.13 -1.88 -0.44
CA ASN A 159 16.52 -0.46 -0.45
C ASN A 159 17.31 -0.09 0.84
N THR A 160 18.06 -1.01 1.45
CA THR A 160 19.18 -0.62 2.29
C THR A 160 20.28 -0.19 1.35
N LYS A 161 20.33 1.13 1.14
CA LYS A 161 21.61 1.79 0.91
C LYS A 161 22.61 1.21 1.95
N PRO A 162 23.90 1.04 1.60
CA PRO A 162 24.87 0.49 2.55
C PRO A 162 24.80 1.31 3.85
N ALA A 163 25.07 0.70 5.01
CA ALA A 163 25.02 1.40 6.29
C ALA A 163 25.71 2.77 6.21
N SER A 164 26.85 2.84 5.52
CA SER A 164 27.63 4.05 5.20
C SER A 164 26.83 5.20 4.56
N TYR A 165 25.81 4.94 3.74
CA TYR A 165 24.95 5.97 3.16
C TYR A 165 24.01 6.62 4.19
N TYR A 166 23.59 5.87 5.19
CA TYR A 166 22.71 6.37 6.24
C TYR A 166 23.51 7.02 7.37
N LYS A 167 24.70 6.48 7.66
CA LYS A 167 25.61 6.93 8.73
C LYS A 167 25.85 8.44 8.71
N SER A 168 26.28 9.00 7.58
CA SER A 168 26.59 10.45 7.46
C SER A 168 25.39 11.39 7.57
N LYS A 169 24.16 10.86 7.68
CA LYS A 169 22.92 11.64 7.81
C LYS A 169 22.28 11.52 9.19
N VAL A 170 22.79 10.63 10.05
CA VAL A 170 22.22 10.38 11.37
C VAL A 170 22.43 11.61 12.24
N VAL A 171 21.36 12.10 12.85
CA VAL A 171 21.40 13.20 13.82
C VAL A 171 20.78 12.77 15.15
N LYS A 172 21.21 13.41 16.24
CA LYS A 172 20.48 13.39 17.52
C LYS A 172 19.49 14.54 17.55
N LEU A 173 18.23 14.27 17.88
CA LEU A 173 17.21 15.31 18.04
C LEU A 173 16.60 15.23 19.43
N ASN A 174 16.44 16.40 20.07
CA ASN A 174 15.69 16.51 21.31
C ASN A 174 14.19 16.32 21.03
N TRP A 175 13.53 15.48 21.81
CA TRP A 175 12.11 15.14 21.69
C TRP A 175 11.21 16.39 21.74
N TYR A 176 11.42 17.25 22.73
CA TYR A 176 10.63 18.46 22.98
C TYR A 176 11.00 19.63 22.06
N GLY A 177 12.14 19.53 21.36
CA GLY A 177 12.45 20.39 20.23
C GLY A 177 11.73 19.91 18.96
N SER A 178 12.50 19.57 17.93
CA SER A 178 11.96 19.11 16.64
C SER A 178 11.76 17.59 16.55
N GLY A 179 12.19 16.81 17.55
CA GLY A 179 12.19 15.34 17.51
C GLY A 179 10.78 14.74 17.39
N SER A 180 9.84 15.25 18.17
CA SER A 180 8.44 14.78 18.17
C SER A 180 7.70 14.99 16.83
N LYS A 181 8.27 15.77 15.89
CA LYS A 181 7.72 16.06 14.55
C LYS A 181 8.44 15.31 13.42
N VAL A 182 9.33 14.38 13.75
CA VAL A 182 10.03 13.57 12.73
C VAL A 182 9.10 12.51 12.12
N LEU A 183 8.19 11.98 12.93
CA LEU A 183 7.15 11.03 12.51
C LEU A 183 5.86 11.45 13.22
N ASP A 184 4.89 12.00 12.47
CA ASP A 184 3.63 12.46 13.06
C ASP A 184 2.70 11.31 13.42
N LYS A 185 1.73 11.55 14.32
CA LYS A 185 0.73 10.53 14.70
C LYS A 185 -0.08 10.12 13.47
N GLY A 186 -0.25 8.81 13.27
CA GLY A 186 -0.89 8.23 12.10
C GLY A 186 0.06 7.98 10.92
N GLU A 187 1.27 8.56 10.93
CA GLU A 187 2.24 8.37 9.86
C GLU A 187 3.01 7.06 9.98
N TYR A 188 3.59 6.66 8.85
CA TYR A 188 4.43 5.49 8.73
C TYR A 188 5.89 5.89 8.51
N GLY A 189 6.80 5.18 9.18
CA GLY A 189 8.23 5.31 9.03
C GLY A 189 8.92 3.95 9.02
N TYR A 190 10.24 3.97 9.13
CA TYR A 190 11.05 2.78 9.32
C TYR A 190 11.98 2.96 10.51
N ILE A 191 12.25 1.88 11.23
CA ILE A 191 13.39 1.78 12.13
C ILE A 191 14.42 0.83 11.50
N TYR A 192 15.69 1.17 11.63
CA TYR A 192 16.81 0.29 11.34
C TYR A 192 17.45 -0.12 12.67
N ASP A 193 17.30 -1.39 13.07
CA ASP A 193 17.92 -1.95 14.27
C ASP A 193 19.39 -2.24 13.98
N ILE A 194 20.27 -1.51 14.66
CA ILE A 194 21.71 -1.53 14.39
C ILE A 194 22.32 -2.89 14.69
N LYS A 195 21.83 -3.56 15.75
CA LYS A 195 22.35 -4.84 16.23
C LYS A 195 22.06 -5.98 15.24
N SER A 196 20.85 -6.03 14.68
CA SER A 196 20.43 -7.10 13.77
C SER A 196 20.54 -6.75 12.28
N GLY A 197 20.73 -5.46 11.96
CA GLY A 197 20.70 -4.94 10.59
C GLY A 197 19.32 -4.96 9.94
N GLN A 198 18.26 -5.24 10.70
CA GLN A 198 16.90 -5.32 10.16
C GLN A 198 16.26 -3.95 10.01
N THR A 199 15.56 -3.75 8.89
CA THR A 199 14.68 -2.58 8.69
C THR A 199 13.21 -3.00 8.85
N ILE A 200 12.54 -2.37 9.81
CA ILE A 200 11.18 -2.69 10.23
C ILE A 200 10.31 -1.48 9.95
N ARG A 201 9.19 -1.68 9.25
CA ARG A 201 8.23 -0.60 9.01
C ARG A 201 7.34 -0.42 10.23
N ILE A 202 7.15 0.81 10.68
CA ILE A 202 6.36 1.16 11.85
C ILE A 202 5.31 2.21 11.50
N LYS A 203 4.27 2.31 12.33
CA LYS A 203 3.31 3.41 12.37
C LYS A 203 3.42 4.08 13.73
N ARG A 204 3.44 5.41 13.79
CA ARG A 204 3.22 6.10 15.08
C ARG A 204 1.74 6.14 15.38
N MET A 205 1.36 5.52 16.49
CA MET A 205 -0.02 5.51 16.97
C MET A 205 -0.31 6.73 17.83
N GLY A 206 0.60 7.02 18.78
CA GLY A 206 0.33 7.97 19.85
C GLY A 206 1.59 8.59 20.45
N GLY A 207 1.55 8.77 21.76
CA GLY A 207 2.65 9.29 22.57
C GLY A 207 2.71 10.81 22.70
N SER A 208 3.08 11.27 23.90
CA SER A 208 3.29 12.68 24.28
C SER A 208 4.74 12.94 24.71
N ASN A 209 5.26 12.11 25.61
CA ASN A 209 6.62 12.18 26.15
C ASN A 209 7.66 11.38 25.36
N HIS A 210 7.18 10.48 24.49
CA HIS A 210 7.93 9.69 23.52
C HIS A 210 6.93 9.25 22.43
N ALA A 211 7.36 8.48 21.43
CA ALA A 211 6.45 7.98 20.40
C ALA A 211 5.96 6.57 20.76
N ASP A 212 4.64 6.39 20.83
CA ASP A 212 4.02 5.07 20.82
C ASP A 212 3.92 4.58 19.37
N VAL A 213 4.57 3.47 19.05
CA VAL A 213 4.67 2.96 17.69
C VAL A 213 4.28 1.48 17.60
N GLU A 214 3.73 1.09 16.46
CA GLU A 214 3.30 -0.27 16.17
C GLU A 214 4.04 -0.80 14.93
N PRO A 215 4.39 -2.10 14.85
CA PRO A 215 4.81 -2.69 13.59
C PRO A 215 3.69 -2.54 12.54
N ALA A 216 4.04 -2.13 11.32
CA ALA A 216 3.06 -1.79 10.30
C ALA A 216 2.34 -3.02 9.70
N SER A 217 2.85 -4.24 9.95
CA SER A 217 2.28 -5.50 9.44
C SER A 217 2.80 -6.71 10.23
N ALA A 218 2.15 -7.86 10.08
CA ALA A 218 2.61 -9.13 10.69
C ALA A 218 4.02 -9.54 10.25
N SER A 219 4.42 -9.15 9.03
CA SER A 219 5.79 -9.38 8.57
C SER A 219 6.80 -8.46 9.26
N ASP A 220 6.42 -7.24 9.62
CA ASP A 220 7.28 -6.31 10.35
C ASP A 220 7.38 -6.70 11.82
N THR A 221 6.32 -7.24 12.40
CA THR A 221 6.34 -7.87 13.72
C THR A 221 7.29 -9.06 13.80
N ALA A 222 7.23 -9.97 12.83
CA ALA A 222 8.14 -11.12 12.78
C ALA A 222 9.62 -10.69 12.69
N LYS A 223 9.91 -9.60 11.96
CA LYS A 223 11.25 -8.98 11.94
C LYS A 223 11.61 -8.41 13.30
N LEU A 224 10.74 -7.62 13.93
CA LEU A 224 10.99 -7.05 15.26
C LEU A 224 11.30 -8.15 16.29
N LYS A 225 10.53 -9.24 16.29
CA LYS A 225 10.76 -10.41 17.16
C LYS A 225 12.10 -11.09 16.85
N SER A 226 12.42 -11.28 15.56
CA SER A 226 13.70 -11.84 15.12
C SER A 226 14.91 -10.97 15.49
N ALA A 227 14.79 -9.64 15.39
CA ALA A 227 15.84 -8.69 15.78
C ALA A 227 16.19 -8.79 17.28
N CYS A 228 15.24 -9.24 18.10
CA CYS A 228 15.39 -9.39 19.54
C CYS A 228 15.77 -10.83 19.96
N GLY A 229 16.28 -11.65 19.04
CA GLY A 229 16.68 -13.02 19.36
C GLY A 229 15.51 -14.00 19.49
N GLY A 230 14.33 -13.61 18.99
CA GLY A 230 13.16 -14.48 18.97
C GLY A 230 12.18 -14.24 20.11
N GLU A 231 12.41 -13.30 21.02
CA GLU A 231 11.42 -12.87 22.03
C GLU A 231 11.44 -11.35 22.22
N PHE A 232 10.29 -10.76 22.58
CA PHE A 232 10.20 -9.33 22.83
C PHE A 232 10.80 -8.97 24.19
N SER A 233 11.36 -7.77 24.32
CA SER A 233 12.06 -7.33 25.53
C SER A 233 11.79 -5.87 25.88
N TRP A 234 11.84 -5.56 27.17
CA TRP A 234 11.89 -4.20 27.70
C TRP A 234 13.26 -3.54 27.54
N ASP A 235 14.28 -4.33 27.16
CA ASP A 235 15.64 -3.84 26.97
C ASP A 235 15.70 -2.73 25.93
N SER A 236 16.49 -1.71 26.24
CA SER A 236 16.75 -0.59 25.35
C SER A 236 17.62 -1.03 24.17
N ARG A 237 17.20 -0.70 22.95
CA ARG A 237 17.90 -1.06 21.72
C ARG A 237 18.21 0.18 20.87
N PRO A 238 19.46 0.32 20.39
CA PRO A 238 19.86 1.43 19.52
C PRO A 238 19.30 1.23 18.11
N VAL A 239 18.54 2.21 17.61
CA VAL A 239 17.96 2.17 16.26
C VAL A 239 18.07 3.51 15.56
N ILE A 240 17.99 3.50 14.22
CA ILE A 240 17.82 4.72 13.42
C ILE A 240 16.37 4.83 12.96
N LEU A 241 15.68 5.90 13.35
CA LEU A 241 14.39 6.27 12.76
C LEU A 241 14.62 6.93 11.39
N ILE A 242 13.91 6.43 10.38
CA ILE A 242 13.91 6.93 9.01
C ILE A 242 12.49 7.38 8.67
N ALA A 243 12.25 8.69 8.76
CA ALA A 243 10.95 9.31 8.50
C ALA A 243 11.12 10.78 8.09
N GLY A 244 10.20 11.29 7.25
CA GLY A 244 10.23 12.70 6.83
C GLY A 244 11.54 13.17 6.18
N GLY A 245 12.29 12.25 5.55
CA GLY A 245 13.61 12.52 4.98
C GLY A 245 14.76 12.66 6.00
N LYS A 246 14.49 12.46 7.29
CA LYS A 246 15.45 12.51 8.39
C LYS A 246 15.90 11.11 8.80
N TYR A 247 17.10 11.05 9.37
CA TYR A 247 17.72 9.86 9.94
C TYR A 247 18.10 10.20 11.38
N VAL A 248 17.40 9.63 12.35
CA VAL A 248 17.50 10.08 13.75
C VAL A 248 17.93 8.92 14.64
N ALA A 249 18.96 9.13 15.45
CA ALA A 249 19.37 8.19 16.48
C ALA A 249 18.29 8.11 17.56
N CYS A 250 17.79 6.90 17.80
CA CYS A 250 16.69 6.62 18.72
C CYS A 250 16.99 5.39 19.56
N ALA A 251 16.24 5.22 20.64
CA ALA A 251 16.16 3.97 21.38
C ALA A 251 14.74 3.40 21.33
N ILE A 252 14.60 2.08 21.33
CA ILE A 252 13.30 1.42 21.46
C ILE A 252 13.36 0.35 22.56
N ASN A 253 12.22 0.06 23.17
CA ASN A 253 11.93 -1.30 23.65
C ASN A 253 11.14 -2.06 22.57
N THR A 254 10.96 -3.36 22.73
CA THR A 254 10.18 -4.18 21.78
C THR A 254 9.05 -4.95 22.42
N MET A 255 8.84 -4.80 23.74
CA MET A 255 7.73 -5.41 24.45
C MET A 255 6.40 -4.78 24.04
N PRO A 256 5.43 -5.55 23.53
CA PRO A 256 4.08 -5.05 23.28
C PRO A 256 3.42 -4.60 24.58
N HIS A 257 2.82 -3.41 24.58
CA HIS A 257 2.06 -2.89 25.72
C HIS A 257 1.09 -1.80 25.28
N GLY A 258 0.13 -1.45 26.15
CA GLY A 258 -0.80 -0.37 25.90
C GLY A 258 -1.91 -0.73 24.90
N SER A 259 -2.31 0.25 24.09
CA SER A 259 -3.38 0.13 23.10
C SER A 259 -2.84 -0.17 21.70
N GLN A 260 -3.72 -0.44 20.73
CA GLN A 260 -3.31 -0.65 19.35
C GLN A 260 -4.25 0.04 18.38
N THR A 261 -3.75 0.36 17.19
CA THR A 261 -4.56 0.79 16.04
C THR A 261 -4.44 -0.15 14.84
N ILE A 262 -3.58 -1.18 14.91
CA ILE A 262 -3.40 -2.17 13.86
C ILE A 262 -3.60 -3.59 14.44
N GLU A 263 -4.81 -4.12 14.36
CA GLU A 263 -5.12 -5.46 14.91
C GLU A 263 -4.64 -6.64 14.02
N SER A 264 -4.17 -6.34 12.80
CA SER A 264 -3.77 -7.34 11.80
C SER A 264 -2.25 -7.56 11.71
N ASN A 265 -1.48 -6.97 12.62
CA ASN A 265 -0.02 -7.05 12.63
C ASN A 265 0.53 -8.15 13.55
N ASN A 266 -0.31 -8.96 14.21
CA ASN A 266 0.13 -9.98 15.18
C ASN A 266 1.01 -9.40 16.31
N TYR A 267 0.80 -8.15 16.70
CA TYR A 267 1.53 -7.46 17.77
C TYR A 267 0.52 -6.76 18.67
N ASP A 268 0.38 -7.24 19.90
CA ASP A 268 -0.70 -6.86 20.82
C ASP A 268 -0.32 -5.58 21.59
N GLY A 269 -0.56 -4.43 20.96
CA GLY A 269 -0.26 -3.11 21.52
C GLY A 269 0.75 -2.30 20.71
N GLN A 270 1.50 -1.46 21.41
CA GLN A 270 2.57 -0.62 20.89
C GLN A 270 3.92 -0.95 21.57
N PHE A 271 4.99 -0.31 21.10
CA PHE A 271 6.24 -0.17 21.84
C PHE A 271 6.69 1.29 21.85
N CYS A 272 7.58 1.64 22.78
CA CYS A 272 8.08 3.01 22.91
C CYS A 272 9.28 3.24 21.99
N LEU A 273 9.28 4.38 21.30
CA LEU A 273 10.45 4.95 20.62
C LEU A 273 10.85 6.26 21.30
N HIS A 274 12.08 6.29 21.80
CA HIS A 274 12.71 7.36 22.55
C HIS A 274 13.71 8.15 21.70
N MET A 275 13.79 9.44 21.99
CA MET A 275 14.76 10.39 21.44
C MET A 275 15.44 11.15 22.59
N VAL A 276 16.38 12.04 22.29
CA VAL A 276 17.12 12.77 23.32
C VAL A 276 16.14 13.54 24.21
N GLY A 277 16.28 13.38 25.53
CA GLY A 277 15.45 14.04 26.52
C GLY A 277 13.99 13.57 26.59
N SER A 278 13.58 12.54 25.83
CA SER A 278 12.24 11.96 25.96
C SER A 278 12.09 11.24 27.30
N LYS A 279 10.86 11.17 27.82
CA LYS A 279 10.56 10.57 29.14
C LYS A 279 9.78 9.27 29.02
N THR A 280 9.95 8.37 29.97
CA THR A 280 9.17 7.12 30.07
C THR A 280 7.75 7.40 30.54
N HIS A 281 6.82 6.49 30.24
CA HIS A 281 5.42 6.66 30.64
C HIS A 281 5.21 6.52 32.15
N GLY A 282 5.86 5.54 32.78
CA GLY A 282 5.61 5.19 34.19
C GLY A 282 6.26 6.14 35.21
N SER A 283 7.42 6.72 34.90
CA SER A 283 8.16 7.57 35.86
C SER A 283 8.21 9.05 35.49
N ASP A 284 7.73 9.44 34.30
CA ASP A 284 7.85 10.81 33.75
C ASP A 284 9.28 11.39 33.89
N CYS A 285 10.28 10.51 33.80
CA CYS A 285 11.68 10.84 33.92
C CYS A 285 12.43 10.43 32.65
N VAL A 286 13.51 11.17 32.39
CA VAL A 286 14.52 10.76 31.40
C VAL A 286 15.19 9.49 31.93
N ASN A 287 15.22 8.44 31.11
CA ASN A 287 15.83 7.17 31.47
C ASN A 287 17.23 7.07 30.84
N GLU A 288 18.24 6.87 31.69
CA GLU A 288 19.66 6.84 31.27
C GLU A 288 19.97 5.70 30.30
N VAL A 289 19.34 4.53 30.44
CA VAL A 289 19.55 3.38 29.54
C VAL A 289 19.00 3.66 28.14
N HIS A 290 17.90 4.43 28.02
CA HIS A 290 17.42 4.92 26.73
C HIS A 290 18.36 5.98 26.14
N GLN A 291 18.87 6.91 26.95
CA GLN A 291 19.82 7.92 26.46
C GLN A 291 21.14 7.27 25.98
N ALA A 292 21.68 6.30 26.72
CA ALA A 292 22.87 5.54 26.33
C ALA A 292 22.67 4.79 25.00
N ALA A 293 21.51 4.14 24.80
CA ALA A 293 21.21 3.49 23.52
C ALA A 293 21.03 4.49 22.36
N ILE A 294 20.56 5.71 22.62
CA ILE A 294 20.54 6.78 21.60
C ILE A 294 21.97 7.19 21.24
N ASP A 295 22.86 7.28 22.23
CA ASP A 295 24.28 7.58 22.00
C ASP A 295 24.99 6.45 21.25
N ASP A 296 24.73 5.18 21.59
CA ASP A 296 25.21 4.02 20.83
C ASP A 296 24.77 4.08 19.36
N ALA A 297 23.51 4.48 19.12
CA ALA A 297 22.98 4.61 17.76
C ALA A 297 23.68 5.74 16.97
N TYR A 298 23.98 6.85 17.64
CA TYR A 298 24.70 7.97 17.04
C TYR A 298 26.18 7.67 16.79
N ASN A 299 26.86 7.03 17.75
CA ASN A 299 28.26 6.64 17.66
C ASN A 299 28.46 5.51 16.65
N TRP A 300 27.50 4.59 16.49
CA TRP A 300 27.56 3.64 15.39
C TRP A 300 27.62 4.34 14.02
N ALA A 301 27.04 5.54 13.91
CA ALA A 301 26.98 6.28 12.67
C ALA A 301 28.21 7.18 12.37
N HIS A 302 29.08 7.45 13.35
CA HIS A 302 30.21 8.39 13.24
C HIS A 302 31.51 7.75 13.70
#